data_AF-A0A6P8TCD0-F1
#
_entry.id   AF-A0A6P8TCD0-F1
#
_cell.length_a   1.000
_cell.length_b   1.000
_cell.length_c   1.000
_cell.angle_alpha   90.00
_cell.angle_beta   90.00
_cell.angle_gamma   90.00
#
_symmetry.space_group_name_H-M   'P 1'
#
loop_
_entity.id
_entity.type
_entity.pdbx_description
1 polymer ?
#
loop_
_entity_poly.entity_id
_entity_poly.type
_entity_poly.pdbx_seq_one_letter_code
_entity_poly.pdbx_strand_id
1 'polypeptide(L)'
;SMYIFGGFSGVLLNDVLAFTPPSCLAFSTPASCASAGPGLRCEWVKESTCVIWEPKSPEIDFPAPFCPEKPESTDEQCFRFSDCASCTANTRNCQWCEDRKCLSAASNCTVSVKDSSSCKRREEQECFRLLNCRSCSLNTNCQWEQQQQECQALPGQLCGEGWHHVGEVCLRINSSSESYDNAQHYCKNLGGNIASLLTDKQVHFVLDELQKYQLQDKTLSPWVGLRKINVSYWGWEDSSPFTNTSLRWLPGEPSDSGFCAYLEREAGPGLRANPCTAATDGLICEKPAGSPQTQTSRTCRTSCFLRSSCSNCTSQAMECMWCSSTQRCVDSTAYTVSFPYGQCLEWKTQDCAAQNCSGVRTCAECLERTECGWCGDPSNTGRGVCMEGSYRGPLKPAVPRAGPRDRERLRDRDMVLDQSLCSSDRGFNWAFIQCPACQCNGHSRCVNGSVCERCGNLTAGLHCQSCMPGYYGDPTNGGRCN
;
A
#
# COMPACT_ATOMS: atom_id res chain seq x y z
N SER A 1 11.87 7.44 -20.78
CA SER A 1 10.48 7.51 -21.30
C SER A 1 9.55 7.93 -20.18
N MET A 2 8.57 8.77 -20.49
CA MET A 2 7.47 9.14 -19.59
C MET A 2 6.26 8.25 -19.91
N TYR A 3 5.63 7.70 -18.88
CA TYR A 3 4.43 6.88 -19.03
C TYR A 3 3.26 7.62 -18.39
N ILE A 4 2.22 7.88 -19.18
CA ILE A 4 0.99 8.51 -18.72
C ILE A 4 -0.05 7.41 -18.57
N PHE A 5 -0.51 7.26 -17.34
CA PHE A 5 -1.58 6.35 -16.97
C PHE A 5 -2.84 7.18 -16.71
N GLY A 6 -3.89 6.94 -17.49
CA GLY A 6 -5.19 7.61 -17.34
C GLY A 6 -6.19 6.71 -16.63
N GLY A 7 -7.01 7.27 -15.74
CA GLY A 7 -8.03 6.51 -15.01
C GLY A 7 -8.98 7.41 -14.21
N PHE A 8 -10.09 6.86 -13.76
CA PHE A 8 -11.07 7.54 -12.89
C PHE A 8 -11.32 6.67 -11.66
N SER A 9 -11.31 7.27 -10.46
CA SER A 9 -11.50 6.57 -9.18
C SER A 9 -10.57 5.36 -8.95
N GLY A 10 -9.32 5.47 -9.39
CA GLY A 10 -8.31 4.40 -9.29
C GLY A 10 -8.46 3.23 -10.24
N VAL A 11 -9.48 3.26 -11.10
CA VAL A 11 -9.59 2.33 -12.22
C VAL A 11 -8.77 2.91 -13.36
N LEU A 12 -7.64 2.27 -13.64
CA LEU A 12 -6.80 2.57 -14.79
C LEU A 12 -7.53 2.14 -16.06
N LEU A 13 -7.53 2.99 -17.07
CA LEU A 13 -7.96 2.61 -18.42
C LEU A 13 -6.97 1.58 -18.97
N ASN A 14 -7.44 0.70 -19.87
CA ASN A 14 -6.61 -0.35 -20.48
C ASN A 14 -5.52 0.18 -21.44
N ASP A 15 -5.45 1.51 -21.63
CA ASP A 15 -4.53 2.16 -22.54
C ASP A 15 -3.43 2.91 -21.76
N VAL A 16 -2.17 2.66 -22.13
CA VAL A 16 -1.01 3.35 -21.57
C VAL A 16 -0.38 4.19 -22.67
N LEU A 17 -0.28 5.50 -22.44
CA LEU A 17 0.43 6.40 -23.34
C LEU A 17 1.90 6.46 -22.92
N ALA A 18 2.75 5.85 -23.73
CA ALA A 18 4.20 5.93 -23.55
C ALA A 18 4.77 7.05 -24.44
N PHE A 19 5.32 8.08 -23.81
CA PHE A 19 6.10 9.11 -24.49
C PHE A 19 7.58 8.84 -24.31
N THR A 20 8.27 8.46 -25.38
CA THR A 20 9.72 8.32 -25.39
C THR A 20 10.31 9.50 -26.15
N PRO A 21 10.94 10.48 -25.48
CA PRO A 21 11.61 11.55 -26.19
C PRO A 21 12.77 10.98 -27.03
N PRO A 22 13.13 11.61 -28.16
CA PRO A 22 14.28 11.21 -28.95
C PRO A 22 15.58 11.37 -28.14
N SER A 23 16.66 10.71 -28.56
CA SER A 23 17.99 11.00 -28.00
C SER A 23 18.46 12.39 -28.44
N CYS A 24 19.23 13.10 -27.60
CA CYS A 24 19.86 14.37 -28.00
C CYS A 24 20.71 14.21 -29.28
N LEU A 25 21.27 13.03 -29.52
CA LEU A 25 22.02 12.69 -30.73
C LEU A 25 21.19 12.79 -32.03
N ALA A 26 19.85 12.80 -31.94
CA ALA A 26 18.98 12.99 -33.09
C ALA A 26 18.98 14.44 -33.62
N PHE A 27 19.51 15.40 -32.86
CA PHE A 27 19.55 16.81 -33.25
C PHE A 27 20.91 17.17 -33.85
N SER A 28 20.94 17.48 -35.15
CA SER A 28 22.16 17.78 -35.89
C SER A 28 22.48 19.27 -36.02
N THR A 29 21.67 20.15 -35.43
CA THR A 29 21.93 21.61 -35.44
C THR A 29 21.89 22.19 -34.03
N PRO A 30 22.66 23.27 -33.77
CA PRO A 30 22.62 23.97 -32.48
C PRO A 30 21.21 24.42 -32.10
N ALA A 31 20.44 24.94 -33.07
CA ALA A 31 19.08 25.42 -32.84
C ALA A 31 18.13 24.28 -32.44
N SER A 32 18.14 23.15 -33.17
CA SER A 32 17.29 22.00 -32.87
C SER A 32 17.67 21.32 -31.54
N CYS A 33 18.96 21.36 -31.17
CA CYS A 33 19.46 20.84 -29.91
C CYS A 33 18.99 21.68 -28.72
N ALA A 34 19.05 23.01 -28.85
CA ALA A 34 18.56 23.94 -27.83
C ALA A 34 17.03 23.90 -27.66
N SER A 35 16.30 23.54 -28.72
CA SER A 35 14.85 23.36 -28.72
C SER A 35 14.42 21.89 -28.58
N ALA A 36 15.27 21.04 -28.01
CA ALA A 36 14.87 19.69 -27.61
C ALA A 36 13.64 19.82 -26.70
N GLY A 37 12.49 19.28 -27.15
CA GLY A 37 11.19 19.58 -26.57
C GLY A 37 11.00 19.15 -25.10
N PRO A 38 9.76 19.18 -24.58
CA PRO A 38 9.47 18.91 -23.18
C PRO A 38 10.04 17.56 -22.69
N GLY A 39 10.70 17.58 -21.53
CA GLY A 39 11.23 16.37 -20.88
C GLY A 39 12.62 15.92 -21.36
N LEU A 40 13.29 16.69 -22.22
CA LEU A 40 14.66 16.41 -22.69
C LEU A 40 15.47 17.71 -22.77
N ARG A 41 16.47 17.89 -21.90
CA ARG A 41 17.39 19.04 -21.96
C ARG A 41 18.69 18.59 -22.62
N CYS A 42 19.03 19.20 -23.76
CA CYS A 42 20.25 18.91 -24.50
C CYS A 42 21.19 20.11 -24.52
N GLU A 43 22.49 19.84 -24.64
CA GLU A 43 23.54 20.84 -24.77
C GLU A 43 24.32 20.62 -26.07
N TRP A 44 24.58 21.71 -26.79
CA TRP A 44 25.43 21.67 -27.98
C TRP A 44 26.90 21.84 -27.56
N VAL A 45 27.68 20.77 -27.65
CA VAL A 45 29.12 20.82 -27.34
C VAL A 45 29.85 21.35 -28.57
N LYS A 46 30.91 22.13 -28.36
CA LYS A 46 31.62 22.96 -29.37
C LYS A 46 32.22 22.22 -30.59
N GLU A 47 31.89 20.95 -30.82
CA GLU A 47 32.32 20.16 -31.99
C GLU A 47 31.16 19.28 -32.53
N SER A 48 30.12 19.95 -33.04
CA SER A 48 29.06 19.39 -33.90
C SER A 48 28.09 18.34 -33.32
N THR A 49 28.16 18.06 -32.02
CA THR A 49 27.33 16.99 -31.41
C THR A 49 26.43 17.53 -30.32
N CYS A 50 25.14 17.18 -30.40
CA CYS A 50 24.15 17.45 -29.37
C CYS A 50 24.14 16.31 -28.35
N VAL A 51 24.40 16.63 -27.08
CA VAL A 51 24.47 15.65 -25.99
C VAL A 51 23.43 15.97 -24.91
N ILE A 52 23.20 15.03 -24.00
CA ILE A 52 22.33 15.26 -22.84
C ILE A 52 23.00 16.29 -21.94
N TRP A 53 22.24 17.32 -21.53
CA TRP A 53 22.72 18.32 -20.59
C TRP A 53 22.83 17.71 -19.20
N GLU A 54 23.99 17.84 -18.56
CA GLU A 54 24.21 17.44 -17.16
C GLU A 54 24.33 18.70 -16.28
N PRO A 55 23.67 18.73 -15.11
CA PRO A 55 23.70 19.91 -14.24
C PRO A 55 25.12 20.17 -13.71
N LYS A 56 25.70 21.30 -14.10
CA LYS A 56 26.95 21.82 -13.53
C LYS A 56 26.63 23.00 -12.61
N SER A 57 26.63 22.72 -11.30
CA SER A 57 26.43 23.66 -10.18
C SER A 57 25.02 24.30 -10.06
N PRO A 58 24.61 24.77 -8.87
CA PRO A 58 23.22 25.17 -8.59
C PRO A 58 22.87 26.61 -9.01
N GLU A 59 23.77 27.31 -9.69
CA GLU A 59 23.54 28.71 -10.03
C GLU A 59 23.18 28.82 -11.51
N ILE A 60 21.92 29.19 -11.73
CA ILE A 60 21.31 29.67 -12.97
C ILE A 60 20.56 28.59 -13.79
N ASP A 61 19.36 28.26 -13.34
CA ASP A 61 18.31 27.68 -14.18
C ASP A 61 17.63 28.79 -15.00
N PHE A 62 18.11 29.03 -16.21
CA PHE A 62 17.33 29.79 -17.18
C PHE A 62 16.20 28.90 -17.71
N PRO A 63 14.94 29.36 -17.71
CA PRO A 63 13.85 28.66 -18.39
C PRO A 63 14.23 28.43 -19.85
N ALA A 64 13.97 27.24 -20.37
CA ALA A 64 14.25 26.97 -21.77
C ALA A 64 13.45 27.94 -22.66
N PRO A 65 14.03 28.48 -23.74
CA PRO A 65 13.42 29.56 -24.55
C PRO A 65 12.11 29.15 -25.24
N PHE A 66 11.78 27.86 -25.27
CA PHE A 66 10.51 27.34 -25.78
C PHE A 66 9.39 27.34 -24.73
N CYS A 67 9.69 27.58 -23.45
CA CYS A 67 8.67 27.71 -22.42
C CYS A 67 7.92 29.02 -22.67
N PRO A 68 6.61 28.97 -22.97
CA PRO A 68 5.84 30.19 -23.16
C PRO A 68 5.87 31.02 -21.88
N GLU A 69 6.01 32.34 -22.01
CA GLU A 69 5.79 33.25 -20.89
C GLU A 69 4.39 33.00 -20.32
N LYS A 70 4.29 32.98 -18.98
CA LYS A 70 2.99 32.78 -18.34
C LYS A 70 2.10 33.98 -18.67
N PRO A 71 0.95 33.79 -19.35
CA PRO A 71 0.07 34.89 -19.65
C PRO A 71 -0.47 35.52 -18.35
N GLU A 72 -0.69 36.83 -18.37
CA GLU A 72 -1.40 37.51 -17.28
C GLU A 72 -2.80 36.89 -17.12
N SER A 73 -3.11 36.48 -15.90
CA SER A 73 -4.39 35.86 -15.56
C SER A 73 -5.25 36.82 -14.75
N THR A 74 -6.56 36.75 -14.90
CA THR A 74 -7.52 37.45 -14.04
C THR A 74 -7.88 36.59 -12.82
N ASP A 75 -8.41 37.21 -11.76
CA ASP A 75 -8.83 36.47 -10.56
C ASP A 75 -9.89 35.40 -10.85
N GLU A 76 -10.84 35.68 -11.76
CA GLU A 76 -11.87 34.73 -12.22
C GLU A 76 -11.28 33.44 -12.82
N GLN A 77 -10.13 33.55 -13.45
CA GLN A 77 -9.41 32.42 -14.04
C GLN A 77 -8.67 31.60 -12.99
N CYS A 78 -8.23 32.22 -11.89
CA CYS A 78 -7.52 31.58 -10.79
C CYS A 78 -8.49 30.98 -9.75
N PHE A 79 -9.66 31.59 -9.53
CA PHE A 79 -10.68 31.08 -8.59
C PHE A 79 -11.19 29.66 -8.88
N ARG A 80 -10.97 29.16 -10.10
CA ARG A 80 -11.31 27.78 -10.48
C ARG A 80 -10.48 26.72 -9.74
N PHE A 81 -9.33 27.10 -9.19
CA PHE A 81 -8.46 26.20 -8.45
C PHE A 81 -8.76 26.32 -6.95
N SER A 82 -9.27 25.24 -6.36
CA SER A 82 -9.71 25.18 -4.96
C SER A 82 -8.62 24.74 -3.97
N ASP A 83 -7.43 24.37 -4.46
CA ASP A 83 -6.32 23.91 -3.64
C ASP A 83 -4.98 24.55 -4.05
N CYS A 84 -4.07 24.64 -3.08
CA CYS A 84 -2.79 25.32 -3.22
C CYS A 84 -1.92 24.70 -4.32
N ALA A 85 -1.87 23.36 -4.41
CA ALA A 85 -1.02 22.68 -5.39
C ALA A 85 -1.51 22.95 -6.82
N SER A 86 -2.81 22.81 -7.07
CA SER A 86 -3.41 23.13 -8.37
C SER A 86 -3.30 24.61 -8.71
N CYS A 87 -3.39 25.51 -7.72
CA CYS A 87 -3.26 26.95 -7.91
C CYS A 87 -1.84 27.39 -8.30
N THR A 88 -0.82 26.70 -7.81
CA THR A 88 0.59 27.09 -8.00
C THR A 88 1.30 26.32 -9.11
N ALA A 89 0.87 25.08 -9.39
CA ALA A 89 1.45 24.24 -10.44
C ALA A 89 0.88 24.46 -11.84
N ASN A 90 -0.07 25.39 -12.02
CA ASN A 90 -0.70 25.62 -13.32
C ASN A 90 0.13 26.54 -14.25
N THR A 91 -0.28 26.57 -15.51
CA THR A 91 0.34 27.39 -16.56
C THR A 91 -0.11 28.86 -16.53
N ARG A 92 -1.02 29.22 -15.62
CA ARG A 92 -1.47 30.60 -15.40
C ARG A 92 -0.62 31.26 -14.32
N ASN A 93 -0.54 32.58 -14.34
CA ASN A 93 0.24 33.32 -13.35
C ASN A 93 -0.58 33.54 -12.07
N CYS A 94 -1.02 32.45 -11.42
CA CYS A 94 -1.81 32.49 -10.19
C CYS A 94 -0.91 32.34 -8.94
N GLN A 95 -1.41 32.82 -7.79
CA GLN A 95 -0.79 32.70 -6.49
C GLN A 95 -1.81 32.25 -5.44
N TRP A 96 -1.36 31.46 -4.46
CA TRP A 96 -2.21 31.00 -3.35
C TRP A 96 -2.03 31.90 -2.13
N CYS A 97 -3.13 32.43 -1.61
CA CYS A 97 -3.12 33.33 -0.46
C CYS A 97 -3.56 32.63 0.84
N GLU A 98 -3.11 33.14 2.00
CA GLU A 98 -3.46 32.61 3.33
C GLU A 98 -4.97 32.50 3.58
N ASP A 99 -5.76 33.36 2.95
CA ASP A 99 -7.24 33.33 2.96
C ASP A 99 -7.85 32.12 2.22
N ARG A 100 -7.01 31.14 1.84
CA ARG A 100 -7.37 29.90 1.13
C ARG A 100 -7.98 30.14 -0.25
N LYS A 101 -7.57 31.22 -0.90
CA LYS A 101 -8.04 31.60 -2.24
C LYS A 101 -6.88 31.60 -3.23
N CYS A 102 -7.18 31.12 -4.43
CA CYS A 102 -6.29 31.25 -5.58
C CYS A 102 -6.61 32.56 -6.31
N LEU A 103 -5.65 33.48 -6.35
CA LEU A 103 -5.77 34.79 -6.99
C LEU A 103 -4.76 34.94 -8.12
N SER A 104 -4.93 35.95 -8.96
CA SER A 104 -3.88 36.36 -9.90
C SER A 104 -2.64 36.83 -9.14
N ALA A 105 -1.46 36.57 -9.71
CA ALA A 105 -0.20 37.11 -9.21
C ALA A 105 -0.14 38.64 -9.21
N ALA A 106 -1.01 39.30 -10.00
CA ALA A 106 -1.16 40.75 -10.03
C ALA A 106 -2.03 41.30 -8.89
N SER A 107 -2.79 40.44 -8.20
CA SER A 107 -3.69 40.83 -7.12
C SER A 107 -2.94 40.92 -5.77
N ASN A 108 -3.43 41.77 -4.87
CA ASN A 108 -2.80 41.95 -3.56
C ASN A 108 -3.00 40.72 -2.67
N CYS A 109 -1.90 40.22 -2.12
CA CYS A 109 -1.86 39.05 -1.26
C CYS A 109 -0.85 39.32 -0.12
N THR A 110 -1.27 39.21 1.13
CA THR A 110 -0.41 39.45 2.31
C THR A 110 0.67 38.38 2.45
N VAL A 111 0.30 37.12 2.23
CA VAL A 111 1.20 35.96 2.22
C VAL A 111 0.91 35.12 1.00
N SER A 112 1.80 35.17 0.00
CA SER A 112 1.64 34.47 -1.27
C SER A 112 2.51 33.22 -1.35
N VAL A 113 1.91 32.09 -1.73
CA VAL A 113 2.62 30.88 -2.15
C VAL A 113 2.55 30.80 -3.67
N LYS A 114 3.72 30.81 -4.33
CA LYS A 114 3.87 30.70 -5.79
C LYS A 114 4.45 29.37 -6.24
N ASP A 115 5.19 28.70 -5.36
CA ASP A 115 5.74 27.37 -5.61
C ASP A 115 4.89 26.30 -4.93
N SER A 116 4.53 25.28 -5.70
CA SER A 116 3.80 24.10 -5.23
C SER A 116 4.51 23.34 -4.11
N SER A 117 5.84 23.40 -4.07
CA SER A 117 6.65 22.75 -3.02
C SER A 117 6.38 23.34 -1.62
N SER A 118 5.96 24.61 -1.58
CA SER A 118 5.73 25.38 -0.35
C SER A 118 4.27 25.30 0.13
N CYS A 119 3.41 24.56 -0.57
CA CYS A 119 2.03 24.33 -0.16
C CYS A 119 1.98 23.39 1.06
N LYS A 120 1.35 23.85 2.16
CA LYS A 120 1.04 22.99 3.31
C LYS A 120 0.14 21.84 2.85
N ARG A 121 0.64 20.60 2.92
CA ARG A 121 -0.13 19.38 2.62
C ARG A 121 -1.27 19.24 3.64
N ARG A 122 -2.50 19.03 3.16
CA ARG A 122 -3.65 18.70 4.02
C ARG A 122 -3.69 17.19 4.24
N GLU A 123 -3.40 16.75 5.46
CA GLU A 123 -3.44 15.33 5.85
C GLU A 123 -4.84 14.71 5.64
N GLU A 124 -5.91 15.48 5.82
CA GLU A 124 -7.31 15.04 5.62
C GLU A 124 -7.65 14.69 4.15
N GLN A 125 -6.95 15.27 3.17
CA GLN A 125 -7.16 14.98 1.74
C GLN A 125 -6.28 13.84 1.22
N GLU A 126 -5.36 13.33 2.05
CA GLU A 126 -4.52 12.19 1.68
C GLU A 126 -5.28 10.87 1.83
N CYS A 127 -6.11 10.73 2.87
CA CYS A 127 -6.86 9.49 3.13
C CYS A 127 -7.79 9.11 1.97
N PHE A 128 -8.55 10.07 1.44
CA PHE A 128 -9.45 9.84 0.29
C PHE A 128 -8.71 9.44 -1.00
N ARG A 129 -7.38 9.66 -1.09
CA ARG A 129 -6.54 9.20 -2.21
C ARG A 129 -6.03 7.77 -2.03
N LEU A 130 -6.18 7.19 -0.83
CA LEU A 130 -5.74 5.82 -0.51
C LEU A 130 -6.87 4.84 -0.82
N LEU A 131 -6.81 4.26 -2.02
CA LEU A 131 -7.93 3.48 -2.57
C LEU A 131 -8.00 2.01 -2.12
N ASN A 132 -7.13 1.58 -1.21
CA ASN A 132 -7.16 0.23 -0.69
C ASN A 132 -6.83 0.22 0.80
N CYS A 133 -7.37 -0.77 1.52
CA CYS A 133 -7.21 -0.92 2.96
C CYS A 133 -5.75 -0.89 3.38
N ARG A 134 -4.84 -1.51 2.61
CA ARG A 134 -3.41 -1.55 2.96
C ARG A 134 -2.80 -0.15 2.92
N SER A 135 -2.97 0.57 1.82
CA SER A 135 -2.52 1.95 1.67
C SER A 135 -3.13 2.86 2.75
N CYS A 136 -4.41 2.68 3.07
CA CYS A 136 -5.09 3.40 4.14
C CYS A 136 -4.49 3.09 5.52
N SER A 137 -4.26 1.81 5.83
CA SER A 137 -3.72 1.35 7.12
C SER A 137 -2.25 1.71 7.36
N LEU A 138 -1.52 2.09 6.31
CA LEU A 138 -0.15 2.59 6.44
C LEU A 138 -0.11 4.04 6.92
N ASN A 139 -1.23 4.76 6.86
CA ASN A 139 -1.34 6.13 7.34
C ASN A 139 -2.12 6.14 8.67
N THR A 140 -1.50 6.66 9.72
CA THR A 140 -2.07 6.71 11.08
C THR A 140 -3.28 7.64 11.19
N ASN A 141 -3.43 8.58 10.25
CA ASN A 141 -4.50 9.58 10.27
C ASN A 141 -5.74 9.14 9.46
N CYS A 142 -5.73 7.91 8.93
CA CYS A 142 -6.75 7.39 8.05
C CYS A 142 -7.39 6.09 8.58
N GLN A 143 -8.67 5.89 8.30
CA GLN A 143 -9.39 4.66 8.62
C GLN A 143 -10.10 4.10 7.39
N TRP A 144 -10.00 2.78 7.22
CA TRP A 144 -10.68 2.07 6.14
C TRP A 144 -12.13 1.75 6.53
N GLU A 145 -13.09 2.27 5.78
CA GLU A 145 -14.52 1.99 5.91
C GLU A 145 -14.87 0.74 5.09
N GLN A 146 -15.07 -0.39 5.76
CA GLN A 146 -15.24 -1.68 5.09
C GLN A 146 -16.57 -1.79 4.32
N GLN A 147 -17.61 -1.06 4.76
CA GLN A 147 -18.93 -1.06 4.12
C GLN A 147 -18.95 -0.25 2.82
N GLN A 148 -18.18 0.83 2.77
CA GLN A 148 -18.12 1.72 1.61
C GLN A 148 -16.90 1.44 0.70
N GLN A 149 -15.94 0.62 1.16
CA GLN A 149 -14.66 0.37 0.46
C GLN A 149 -13.87 1.67 0.20
N GLU A 150 -13.94 2.60 1.15
CA GLU A 150 -13.29 3.91 1.03
C GLU A 150 -12.38 4.16 2.23
N CYS A 151 -11.28 4.86 1.99
CA CYS A 151 -10.40 5.34 3.06
C CYS A 151 -10.82 6.75 3.45
N GLN A 152 -11.27 6.90 4.69
CA GLN A 152 -11.71 8.17 5.22
C GLN A 152 -10.61 8.72 6.13
N ALA A 153 -10.45 10.05 6.12
CA ALA A 153 -9.70 10.69 7.19
C ALA A 153 -10.41 10.33 8.50
N LEU A 154 -9.65 9.97 9.53
CA LEU A 154 -10.22 9.82 10.86
C LEU A 154 -10.98 11.13 11.13
N PRO A 155 -12.34 11.10 11.23
CA PRO A 155 -13.10 12.32 11.42
C PRO A 155 -12.55 13.01 12.66
N GLY A 156 -12.46 14.35 12.66
CA GLY A 156 -11.86 15.22 13.68
C GLY A 156 -12.41 15.03 15.11
N GLN A 157 -12.23 13.83 15.64
CA GLN A 157 -12.84 13.21 16.80
C GLN A 157 -11.95 12.04 17.29
N LEU A 158 -10.64 12.02 17.01
CA LEU A 158 -9.70 11.21 17.81
C LEU A 158 -9.90 11.46 19.32
N CYS A 159 -10.40 12.65 19.66
CA CYS A 159 -10.60 13.13 21.01
C CYS A 159 -12.07 13.30 21.43
N GLY A 160 -13.04 13.15 20.52
CA GLY A 160 -14.45 13.46 20.77
C GLY A 160 -14.75 14.98 20.83
N GLU A 161 -16.02 15.34 21.00
CA GLU A 161 -16.45 16.74 21.11
C GLU A 161 -15.90 17.42 22.36
N GLY A 162 -15.42 18.67 22.23
CA GLY A 162 -14.89 19.47 23.34
C GLY A 162 -13.46 19.11 23.78
N TRP A 163 -12.73 18.32 22.99
CA TRP A 163 -11.33 17.99 23.21
C TRP A 163 -10.47 18.39 22.01
N HIS A 164 -9.22 18.77 22.26
CA HIS A 164 -8.26 19.21 21.27
C HIS A 164 -7.14 18.19 21.10
N HIS A 165 -6.88 17.76 19.88
CA HIS A 165 -5.82 16.83 19.56
C HIS A 165 -4.46 17.53 19.51
N VAL A 166 -3.51 17.11 20.35
CA VAL A 166 -2.17 17.70 20.46
C VAL A 166 -1.12 16.62 20.62
N GLY A 167 -0.45 16.24 19.53
CA GLY A 167 0.48 15.12 19.52
C GLY A 167 -0.28 13.80 19.66
N GLU A 168 0.14 12.93 20.58
CA GLU A 168 -0.49 11.61 20.83
C GLU A 168 -1.60 11.67 21.88
N VAL A 169 -2.04 12.87 22.27
CA VAL A 169 -3.00 13.06 23.36
C VAL A 169 -4.08 14.06 22.98
N CYS A 170 -5.15 13.99 23.74
CA CYS A 170 -6.30 14.85 23.68
C CYS A 170 -6.32 15.71 24.93
N LEU A 171 -6.33 17.04 24.78
CA LEU A 171 -6.38 18.00 25.87
C LEU A 171 -7.74 18.68 25.92
N ARG A 172 -8.25 18.91 27.14
CA ARG A 172 -9.48 19.68 27.37
C ARG A 172 -9.30 20.62 28.55
N ILE A 173 -9.63 21.88 28.34
CA ILE A 173 -9.62 22.90 29.38
C ILE A 173 -11.05 23.10 29.88
N ASN A 174 -11.24 23.05 31.19
CA ASN A 174 -12.48 23.42 31.85
C ASN A 174 -12.24 24.65 32.72
N SER A 175 -13.22 25.55 32.78
CA SER A 175 -13.18 26.79 33.57
C SER A 175 -13.84 26.67 34.94
N SER A 176 -14.18 25.45 35.40
CA SER A 176 -14.75 25.23 36.73
C SER A 176 -13.72 25.47 37.83
N SER A 177 -14.13 26.17 38.89
CA SER A 177 -13.32 26.37 40.11
C SER A 177 -13.46 25.16 41.03
N GLU A 178 -12.41 24.36 41.17
CA GLU A 178 -12.43 23.09 41.93
C GLU A 178 -11.13 22.88 42.72
N SER A 179 -11.14 21.97 43.69
CA SER A 179 -9.93 21.48 44.35
C SER A 179 -9.15 20.53 43.43
N TYR A 180 -7.87 20.29 43.72
CA TYR A 180 -7.04 19.40 42.90
C TYR A 180 -7.62 17.99 42.81
N ASP A 181 -8.03 17.42 43.95
CA ASP A 181 -8.57 16.06 43.99
C ASP A 181 -9.92 15.97 43.25
N ASN A 182 -10.75 17.01 43.30
CA ASN A 182 -11.99 17.10 42.52
C ASN A 182 -11.72 17.22 41.01
N ALA A 183 -10.75 18.06 40.62
CA ALA A 183 -10.35 18.22 39.23
C ALA A 183 -9.81 16.91 38.65
N GLN A 184 -8.99 16.18 39.42
CA GLN A 184 -8.49 14.87 39.05
C GLN A 184 -9.62 13.85 38.89
N HIS A 185 -10.59 13.83 39.82
CA HIS A 185 -11.77 12.97 39.70
C HIS A 185 -12.64 13.34 38.48
N TYR A 186 -12.78 14.62 38.18
CA TYR A 186 -13.49 15.11 36.99
C TYR A 186 -12.82 14.61 35.69
N CYS A 187 -11.50 14.71 35.57
CA CYS A 187 -10.79 14.20 34.39
C CYS A 187 -10.90 12.68 34.27
N LYS A 188 -10.86 11.94 35.39
CA LYS A 188 -11.10 10.49 35.43
C LYS A 188 -12.49 10.11 34.94
N ASN A 189 -13.52 10.85 35.33
CA ASN A 189 -14.89 10.64 34.85
C ASN A 189 -15.03 10.84 33.33
N LEU A 190 -14.15 11.62 32.70
CA LEU A 190 -14.12 11.81 31.26
C LEU A 190 -13.22 10.81 30.51
N GLY A 191 -12.74 9.77 31.20
CA GLY A 191 -11.87 8.74 30.60
C GLY A 191 -10.43 9.18 30.38
N GLY A 192 -9.96 10.18 31.14
CA GLY A 192 -8.59 10.69 31.11
C GLY A 192 -8.01 10.85 32.52
N ASN A 193 -6.97 11.66 32.63
CA ASN A 193 -6.39 12.12 33.89
C ASN A 193 -6.15 13.63 33.81
N ILE A 194 -5.81 14.26 34.93
CA ILE A 194 -5.26 15.62 34.90
C ILE A 194 -3.94 15.64 34.08
N ALA A 195 -3.72 16.70 33.30
CA ALA A 195 -2.73 16.71 32.22
C ALA A 195 -1.26 16.77 32.69
N SER A 196 -0.39 15.99 32.04
CA SER A 196 1.05 15.86 32.33
C SER A 196 1.98 16.72 31.45
N LEU A 197 1.45 17.49 30.48
CA LEU A 197 2.15 18.51 29.67
C LEU A 197 3.66 18.28 29.42
N LEU A 198 4.01 17.15 28.81
CA LEU A 198 5.38 16.66 28.65
C LEU A 198 6.15 17.32 27.51
N THR A 199 5.45 17.87 26.52
CA THR A 199 6.06 18.40 25.29
C THR A 199 5.84 19.90 25.14
N ASP A 200 6.79 20.60 24.50
CA ASP A 200 6.65 22.03 24.20
C ASP A 200 5.39 22.32 23.37
N LYS A 201 4.98 21.39 22.49
CA LYS A 201 3.75 21.50 21.69
C LYS A 201 2.49 21.56 22.57
N GLN A 202 2.41 20.70 23.58
CA GLN A 202 1.30 20.69 24.54
C GLN A 202 1.27 21.98 25.37
N VAL A 203 2.43 22.41 25.86
CA VAL A 203 2.57 23.65 26.64
C VAL A 203 2.14 24.87 25.82
N HIS A 204 2.68 25.02 24.60
CA HIS A 204 2.32 26.13 23.72
C HIS A 204 0.83 26.15 23.39
N PHE A 205 0.24 24.99 23.06
CA PHE A 205 -1.20 24.89 22.80
C PHE A 205 -2.03 25.38 23.99
N VAL A 206 -1.72 24.91 25.21
CA VAL A 206 -2.45 25.30 26.42
C VAL A 206 -2.32 26.80 26.67
N LEU A 207 -1.12 27.36 26.54
CA LEU A 207 -0.89 28.79 26.74
C LEU A 207 -1.65 29.64 25.71
N ASP A 208 -1.70 29.21 24.45
CA ASP A 208 -2.48 29.92 23.42
C ASP A 208 -3.99 29.85 23.73
N GLU A 209 -4.49 28.70 24.19
CA GLU A 209 -5.91 28.51 24.48
C GLU A 209 -6.36 29.32 25.70
N LEU A 210 -5.54 29.36 26.76
CA LEU A 210 -5.76 30.23 27.92
C LEU A 210 -5.81 31.72 27.53
N GLN A 211 -5.15 32.11 26.43
CA GLN A 211 -5.10 33.52 26.01
C GLN A 211 -6.46 33.93 25.45
N LYS A 212 -7.12 33.01 24.75
CA LYS A 212 -8.45 33.22 24.20
C LYS A 212 -9.48 33.43 25.32
N TYR A 213 -9.36 32.71 26.43
CA TYR A 213 -10.20 32.93 27.62
C TYR A 213 -9.94 34.31 28.25
N GLN A 214 -8.69 34.73 28.35
CA GLN A 214 -8.35 36.05 28.89
C GLN A 214 -8.91 37.19 28.01
N LEU A 215 -8.89 37.03 26.68
CA LEU A 215 -9.53 37.96 25.75
C LEU A 215 -11.06 38.02 25.90
N GLN A 216 -11.66 37.04 26.58
CA GLN A 216 -13.09 36.99 26.93
C GLN A 216 -13.35 37.38 28.40
N ASP A 217 -12.43 38.12 29.02
CA ASP A 217 -12.51 38.58 30.41
C ASP A 217 -12.57 37.44 31.45
N LYS A 218 -12.00 36.27 31.10
CA LYS A 218 -11.86 35.11 31.99
C LYS A 218 -10.39 34.76 32.16
N THR A 219 -9.81 35.16 33.29
CA THR A 219 -8.47 34.70 33.68
C THR A 219 -8.59 33.31 34.31
N LEU A 220 -7.94 32.32 33.70
CA LEU A 220 -7.91 30.95 34.21
C LEU A 220 -6.50 30.63 34.69
N SER A 221 -6.42 30.02 35.86
CA SER A 221 -5.18 29.52 36.49
C SER A 221 -5.34 28.02 36.75
N PRO A 222 -5.34 27.20 35.69
CA PRO A 222 -5.86 25.85 35.79
C PRO A 222 -4.91 24.89 36.50
N TRP A 223 -5.49 23.90 37.20
CA TRP A 223 -4.73 22.77 37.72
C TRP A 223 -4.07 21.95 36.61
N VAL A 224 -2.83 21.52 36.86
CA VAL A 224 -2.08 20.56 36.02
C VAL A 224 -1.63 19.38 36.88
N GLY A 225 -1.33 18.24 36.27
CA GLY A 225 -1.08 16.97 36.96
C GLY A 225 0.24 16.86 37.71
N LEU A 226 0.88 17.98 38.03
CA LEU A 226 2.18 18.00 38.70
C LEU A 226 1.96 18.06 40.22
N ARG A 227 2.46 17.04 40.93
CA ARG A 227 2.31 16.90 42.38
C ARG A 227 3.64 16.53 43.04
N LYS A 228 3.83 16.98 44.27
CA LYS A 228 5.01 16.65 45.09
C LYS A 228 4.83 15.25 45.71
N ILE A 229 5.71 14.32 45.34
CA ILE A 229 5.70 12.91 45.74
C ILE A 229 6.63 12.73 46.95
N ASN A 230 6.11 12.12 48.04
CA ASN A 230 6.85 11.82 49.27
C ASN A 230 7.68 13.02 49.81
N VAL A 231 7.16 14.24 49.62
CA VAL A 231 7.78 15.50 50.09
C VAL A 231 9.16 15.81 49.46
N SER A 232 9.66 14.99 48.53
CA SER A 232 11.05 15.04 48.06
C SER A 232 11.22 15.57 46.64
N TYR A 233 10.33 15.23 45.72
CA TYR A 233 10.42 15.69 44.33
C TYR A 233 9.04 15.88 43.72
N TRP A 234 8.98 16.62 42.61
CA TRP A 234 7.76 16.81 41.83
C TRP A 234 7.70 15.79 40.70
N GLY A 235 6.54 15.18 40.52
CA GLY A 235 6.29 14.21 39.47
C GLY A 235 4.88 14.38 38.91
N TRP A 236 4.69 13.93 37.69
CA TRP A 236 3.39 13.94 37.06
C TRP A 236 2.54 12.75 37.55
N GLU A 237 1.23 12.94 37.55
CA GLU A 237 0.25 11.95 37.99
C GLU A 237 0.26 10.68 37.13
N ASP A 238 0.68 10.77 35.87
CA ASP A 238 0.89 9.62 34.96
C ASP A 238 2.22 8.89 35.18
N SER A 239 2.94 9.18 36.28
CA SER A 239 4.26 8.66 36.66
C SER A 239 5.44 9.11 35.79
N SER A 240 5.22 10.04 34.86
CA SER A 240 6.30 10.60 34.06
C SER A 240 7.17 11.60 34.88
N PRO A 241 8.48 11.69 34.58
CA PRO A 241 9.39 12.56 35.33
C PRO A 241 9.20 14.03 34.95
N PHE A 242 9.20 14.92 35.95
CA PHE A 242 9.22 16.36 35.72
C PHE A 242 10.66 16.85 35.49
N THR A 243 10.93 17.37 34.30
CA THR A 243 12.28 17.80 33.87
C THR A 243 12.53 19.30 33.97
N ASN A 244 11.50 20.12 34.27
CA ASN A 244 11.60 21.58 34.35
C ASN A 244 12.19 22.25 33.09
N THR A 245 12.05 21.62 31.91
CA THR A 245 12.57 22.12 30.63
C THR A 245 11.51 22.88 29.85
N SER A 246 10.45 22.16 29.45
CA SER A 246 9.35 22.63 28.59
C SER A 246 8.37 23.53 29.35
N LEU A 247 8.15 23.20 30.62
CA LEU A 247 7.32 23.97 31.54
C LEU A 247 8.13 24.27 32.81
N ARG A 248 8.25 25.55 33.16
CA ARG A 248 9.15 26.02 34.22
C ARG A 248 8.41 26.57 35.42
N TRP A 249 9.00 26.39 36.60
CA TRP A 249 8.60 27.11 37.80
C TRP A 249 8.84 28.61 37.65
N LEU A 250 7.93 29.42 38.18
CA LEU A 250 8.13 30.87 38.28
C LEU A 250 9.25 31.20 39.29
N PRO A 251 9.87 32.38 39.19
CA PRO A 251 10.87 32.82 40.16
C PRO A 251 10.34 32.75 41.60
N GLY A 252 11.03 32.00 42.46
CA GLY A 252 10.61 31.79 43.86
C GLY A 252 9.71 30.57 44.10
N GLU A 253 9.40 29.79 43.06
CA GLU A 253 8.68 28.52 43.13
C GLU A 253 9.61 27.34 42.79
N PRO A 254 9.32 26.10 43.23
CA PRO A 254 8.17 25.71 44.07
C PRO A 254 8.34 26.16 45.52
N SER A 255 7.35 26.88 46.04
CA SER A 255 7.27 27.24 47.44
C SER A 255 6.74 26.08 48.29
N ASP A 256 6.86 26.18 49.62
CA ASP A 256 6.21 25.25 50.56
C ASP A 256 4.71 25.59 50.77
N SER A 257 4.13 26.39 49.88
CA SER A 257 2.72 26.78 49.91
C SER A 257 1.78 25.60 49.61
N GLY A 258 2.28 24.49 49.06
CA GLY A 258 1.52 23.25 48.98
C GLY A 258 2.17 22.17 48.12
N PHE A 259 1.40 21.11 47.84
CA PHE A 259 1.89 19.89 47.19
C PHE A 259 1.36 19.70 45.76
N CYS A 260 0.51 20.60 45.26
CA CYS A 260 -0.11 20.53 43.94
C CYS A 260 0.22 21.78 43.12
N ALA A 261 0.44 21.61 41.80
CA ALA A 261 0.83 22.71 40.93
C ALA A 261 -0.31 23.16 40.00
N TYR A 262 -0.37 24.46 39.75
CA TYR A 262 -1.26 25.07 38.78
C TYR A 262 -0.46 25.97 37.83
N LEU A 263 -1.06 26.28 36.68
CA LEU A 263 -0.52 27.25 35.73
C LEU A 263 -0.93 28.65 36.14
N GLU A 264 0.06 29.52 36.32
CA GLU A 264 -0.11 30.95 36.53
C GLU A 264 0.13 31.69 35.22
N ARG A 265 -0.62 32.77 35.01
CA ARG A 265 -0.42 33.64 33.84
C ARG A 265 -0.39 35.12 34.18
N GLU A 266 -0.95 35.55 35.31
CA GLU A 266 -0.94 36.98 35.68
C GLU A 266 0.48 37.50 35.92
N ALA A 267 1.34 36.66 36.51
CA ALA A 267 2.75 36.97 36.77
C ALA A 267 3.72 36.49 35.66
N GLY A 268 3.20 35.91 34.57
CA GLY A 268 3.96 35.26 33.48
C GLY A 268 3.67 33.76 33.37
N PRO A 269 3.89 33.13 32.19
CA PRO A 269 3.57 31.73 31.97
C PRO A 269 4.52 30.83 32.75
N GLY A 270 4.00 30.15 33.77
CA GLY A 270 4.81 29.22 34.56
C GLY A 270 4.01 28.48 35.63
N LEU A 271 4.71 27.64 36.38
CA LEU A 271 4.13 26.82 37.44
C LEU A 271 4.24 27.51 38.81
N ARG A 272 3.21 27.34 39.64
CA ARG A 272 3.20 27.70 41.07
C ARG A 272 2.62 26.56 41.91
N ALA A 273 3.06 26.47 43.18
CA ALA A 273 2.56 25.48 44.13
C ALA A 273 1.42 26.06 45.00
N ASN A 274 0.42 25.23 45.31
CA ASN A 274 -0.72 25.59 46.16
C ASN A 274 -1.19 24.36 46.96
N PRO A 275 -1.91 24.51 48.10
CA PRO A 275 -2.50 23.39 48.79
C PRO A 275 -3.48 22.68 47.87
N CYS A 276 -3.44 21.34 47.84
CA CYS A 276 -4.34 20.54 47.00
C CYS A 276 -5.84 20.74 47.38
N THR A 277 -6.10 21.24 48.58
CA THR A 277 -7.43 21.58 49.09
C THR A 277 -7.92 22.98 48.69
N ALA A 278 -7.03 23.85 48.17
CA ALA A 278 -7.42 25.16 47.67
C ALA A 278 -8.22 25.00 46.37
N ALA A 279 -9.06 25.99 46.05
CA ALA A 279 -9.74 26.07 44.76
C ALA A 279 -8.92 26.93 43.79
N THR A 280 -8.82 26.51 42.53
CA THR A 280 -8.26 27.33 41.44
C THR A 280 -9.19 27.35 40.24
N ASP A 281 -9.10 28.43 39.46
CA ASP A 281 -9.98 28.66 38.32
C ASP A 281 -9.53 27.85 37.10
N GLY A 282 -10.09 26.65 36.99
CA GLY A 282 -9.96 25.78 35.85
C GLY A 282 -9.08 24.56 36.08
N LEU A 283 -9.11 23.66 35.11
CA LEU A 283 -8.32 22.43 35.11
C LEU A 283 -8.07 21.96 33.67
N ILE A 284 -6.99 21.21 33.48
CA ILE A 284 -6.64 20.62 32.18
C ILE A 284 -6.69 19.11 32.30
N CYS A 285 -7.57 18.49 31.50
CA CYS A 285 -7.64 17.05 31.36
C CYS A 285 -6.86 16.60 30.13
N GLU A 286 -6.28 15.42 30.23
CA GLU A 286 -5.56 14.72 29.18
C GLU A 286 -6.08 13.28 29.07
N LYS A 287 -6.24 12.78 27.84
CA LYS A 287 -6.46 11.36 27.56
C LYS A 287 -5.68 10.96 26.31
N PRO A 288 -5.29 9.70 26.14
CA PRO A 288 -4.63 9.25 24.92
C PRO A 288 -5.52 9.52 23.69
N ALA A 289 -4.89 9.95 22.60
CA ALA A 289 -5.55 10.04 21.30
C ALA A 289 -5.82 8.60 20.82
N GLY A 290 -7.10 8.22 20.77
CA GLY A 290 -7.53 6.84 20.53
C GLY A 290 -8.26 6.25 21.73
N SER A 291 -9.56 6.05 21.60
CA SER A 291 -10.30 5.24 22.55
C SER A 291 -9.87 3.76 22.42
N PRO A 292 -9.77 3.00 23.53
CA PRO A 292 -9.62 1.55 23.49
C PRO A 292 -10.81 0.81 22.83
N GLN A 293 -11.88 1.52 22.47
CA GLN A 293 -13.09 0.93 21.86
C GLN A 293 -13.03 0.80 20.33
N THR A 294 -11.98 1.29 19.69
CA THR A 294 -11.68 1.00 18.26
C THR A 294 -10.44 0.12 18.09
N GLN A 295 -10.05 -0.63 19.13
CA GLN A 295 -9.15 -1.79 19.03
C GLN A 295 -9.86 -3.07 18.55
N THR A 296 -10.90 -2.94 17.71
CA THR A 296 -10.87 -3.84 16.55
C THR A 296 -9.84 -3.24 15.60
N SER A 297 -8.58 -3.64 15.77
CA SER A 297 -7.72 -3.81 14.62
C SER A 297 -8.49 -4.72 13.66
N ARG A 298 -9.34 -4.13 12.82
CA ARG A 298 -9.87 -4.82 11.66
C ARG A 298 -8.66 -4.97 10.78
N THR A 299 -8.05 -6.13 10.90
CA THR A 299 -6.98 -6.61 10.05
C THR A 299 -7.42 -6.35 8.63
N CYS A 300 -6.78 -5.37 7.98
CA CYS A 300 -6.85 -5.30 6.53
C CYS A 300 -6.52 -6.69 6.01
N ARG A 301 -7.32 -7.16 5.05
CA ARG A 301 -7.12 -8.49 4.48
C ARG A 301 -5.67 -8.58 4.00
N THR A 302 -5.02 -9.70 4.32
CA THR A 302 -3.65 -9.94 3.90
C THR A 302 -3.59 -9.90 2.38
N SER A 303 -2.83 -8.95 1.84
CA SER A 303 -2.67 -8.73 0.40
C SER A 303 -2.41 -10.06 -0.32
N CYS A 304 -3.09 -10.27 -1.45
CA CYS A 304 -2.89 -11.43 -2.29
C CYS A 304 -1.41 -11.63 -2.62
N PHE A 305 -0.64 -10.56 -2.84
CA PHE A 305 0.80 -10.63 -3.14
C PHE A 305 1.62 -11.38 -2.09
N LEU A 306 1.22 -11.32 -0.81
CA LEU A 306 1.92 -12.01 0.29
C LEU A 306 1.63 -13.52 0.32
N ARG A 307 0.64 -13.98 -0.44
CA ARG A 307 0.29 -15.40 -0.55
C ARG A 307 1.16 -16.03 -1.64
N SER A 308 2.19 -16.76 -1.21
CA SER A 308 3.21 -17.32 -2.10
C SER A 308 2.90 -18.72 -2.64
N SER A 309 1.73 -19.28 -2.33
CA SER A 309 1.29 -20.59 -2.84
C SER A 309 -0.12 -20.52 -3.41
N CYS A 310 -0.40 -21.39 -4.39
CA CYS A 310 -1.73 -21.50 -4.99
C CYS A 310 -2.81 -21.77 -3.94
N SER A 311 -2.58 -22.75 -3.05
CA SER A 311 -3.56 -23.12 -2.02
C SER A 311 -3.86 -21.98 -1.04
N ASN A 312 -2.86 -21.18 -0.69
CA ASN A 312 -3.06 -20.01 0.16
C ASN A 312 -3.76 -18.89 -0.63
N CYS A 313 -3.41 -18.70 -1.90
CA CYS A 313 -4.03 -17.73 -2.78
C CYS A 313 -5.53 -18.01 -3.02
N THR A 314 -5.90 -19.25 -3.30
CA THR A 314 -7.28 -19.65 -3.64
C THR A 314 -8.13 -20.05 -2.42
N SER A 315 -7.58 -19.92 -1.21
CA SER A 315 -8.30 -20.26 0.04
C SER A 315 -9.58 -19.45 0.25
N GLN A 316 -9.67 -18.26 -0.34
CA GLN A 316 -10.88 -17.44 -0.39
C GLN A 316 -11.30 -17.31 -1.86
N ALA A 317 -12.35 -18.04 -2.23
CA ALA A 317 -12.86 -18.08 -3.59
C ALA A 317 -13.21 -16.66 -4.07
N MET A 318 -12.84 -16.35 -5.31
CA MET A 318 -13.14 -15.09 -6.04
C MET A 318 -12.46 -13.82 -5.51
N GLU A 319 -11.61 -13.92 -4.48
CA GLU A 319 -10.93 -12.76 -3.90
C GLU A 319 -9.55 -12.53 -4.54
N CYS A 320 -8.73 -13.57 -4.55
CA CYS A 320 -7.43 -13.57 -5.20
C CYS A 320 -7.40 -14.55 -6.38
N MET A 321 -6.51 -14.28 -7.32
CA MET A 321 -6.25 -15.11 -8.49
C MET A 321 -4.80 -15.56 -8.48
N TRP A 322 -4.59 -16.87 -8.52
CA TRP A 322 -3.26 -17.46 -8.59
C TRP A 322 -2.82 -17.58 -10.05
N CYS A 323 -1.71 -16.94 -10.39
CA CYS A 323 -1.07 -17.09 -11.67
C CYS A 323 0.04 -18.16 -11.61
N SER A 324 -0.18 -19.30 -12.27
CA SER A 324 0.78 -20.42 -12.23
C SER A 324 2.08 -20.10 -12.97
N SER A 325 2.00 -19.42 -14.12
CA SER A 325 3.18 -19.09 -14.96
C SER A 325 4.15 -18.14 -14.25
N THR A 326 3.63 -17.19 -13.47
CA THR A 326 4.46 -16.21 -12.74
C THR A 326 4.64 -16.52 -11.25
N GLN A 327 3.99 -17.59 -10.75
CA GLN A 327 3.95 -17.98 -9.34
C GLN A 327 3.57 -16.82 -8.41
N ARG A 328 2.58 -16.03 -8.83
CA ARG A 328 2.12 -14.83 -8.12
C ARG A 328 0.64 -14.93 -7.83
N CYS A 329 0.29 -14.55 -6.62
CA CYS A 329 -1.09 -14.34 -6.23
C CYS A 329 -1.42 -12.85 -6.36
N VAL A 330 -2.51 -12.54 -7.06
CA VAL A 330 -2.89 -11.17 -7.41
C VAL A 330 -4.33 -10.96 -7.05
N ASP A 331 -4.68 -9.73 -6.66
CA ASP A 331 -6.08 -9.38 -6.42
C ASP A 331 -6.88 -9.49 -7.73
N SER A 332 -8.09 -10.03 -7.65
CA SER A 332 -8.97 -10.17 -8.81
C SER A 332 -9.22 -8.84 -9.52
N THR A 333 -9.29 -7.75 -8.77
CA THR A 333 -9.50 -6.38 -9.29
C THR A 333 -8.23 -5.75 -9.85
N ALA A 334 -7.05 -6.26 -9.47
CA ALA A 334 -5.75 -5.72 -9.89
C ALA A 334 -5.07 -6.54 -10.99
N TYR A 335 -5.74 -7.55 -11.54
CA TYR A 335 -5.17 -8.45 -12.54
C TYR A 335 -4.73 -7.74 -13.82
N THR A 336 -5.60 -6.89 -14.38
CA THR A 336 -5.31 -6.13 -15.61
C THR A 336 -4.11 -5.20 -15.44
N VAL A 337 -3.96 -4.58 -14.26
CA VAL A 337 -2.83 -3.70 -13.92
C VAL A 337 -1.55 -4.50 -13.65
N SER A 338 -1.66 -5.69 -13.09
CA SER A 338 -0.51 -6.52 -12.72
C SER A 338 0.06 -7.32 -13.91
N PHE A 339 -0.79 -7.64 -14.89
CA PHE A 339 -0.42 -8.38 -16.10
C PHE A 339 -0.91 -7.67 -17.38
N PRO A 340 -0.47 -6.43 -17.63
CA PRO A 340 -0.96 -5.61 -18.75
C PRO A 340 -0.60 -6.17 -20.13
N TYR A 341 0.36 -7.09 -20.21
CA TYR A 341 0.80 -7.72 -21.46
C TYR A 341 0.46 -9.22 -21.51
N GLY A 342 -0.49 -9.68 -20.69
CA GLY A 342 -0.87 -11.10 -20.67
C GLY A 342 0.24 -12.02 -20.14
N GLN A 343 1.12 -11.52 -19.26
CA GLN A 343 2.22 -12.32 -18.69
C GLN A 343 1.70 -13.48 -17.82
N CYS A 344 0.43 -13.42 -17.42
CA CYS A 344 -0.26 -14.54 -16.81
C CYS A 344 -1.03 -15.34 -17.86
N LEU A 345 -0.50 -16.52 -18.22
CA LEU A 345 -1.09 -17.39 -19.25
C LEU A 345 -2.39 -18.06 -18.78
N GLU A 346 -2.51 -18.33 -17.48
CA GLU A 346 -3.68 -18.95 -16.87
C GLU A 346 -3.78 -18.50 -15.41
N TRP A 347 -5.01 -18.26 -14.93
CA TRP A 347 -5.29 -17.92 -13.54
C TRP A 347 -6.27 -18.90 -12.91
N LYS A 348 -6.08 -19.16 -11.61
CA LYS A 348 -6.89 -20.09 -10.83
C LYS A 348 -7.49 -19.40 -9.61
N THR A 349 -8.75 -19.68 -9.29
CA THR A 349 -9.48 -19.08 -8.16
C THR A 349 -9.91 -20.08 -7.10
N GLN A 350 -9.87 -21.40 -7.39
CA GLN A 350 -10.33 -22.46 -6.48
C GLN A 350 -9.42 -23.70 -6.59
N ASP A 351 -9.35 -24.32 -7.76
CA ASP A 351 -8.69 -25.62 -7.93
C ASP A 351 -7.19 -25.53 -8.29
N CYS A 352 -6.35 -25.77 -7.29
CA CYS A 352 -4.90 -25.92 -7.45
C CYS A 352 -4.53 -27.35 -7.88
N ALA A 353 -5.11 -27.87 -8.96
CA ALA A 353 -4.71 -29.16 -9.53
C ALA A 353 -3.19 -29.19 -9.80
N ALA A 354 -2.56 -30.34 -9.53
CA ALA A 354 -1.10 -30.57 -9.41
C ALA A 354 -0.27 -29.58 -10.23
N GLN A 355 0.63 -28.80 -9.61
CA GLN A 355 1.42 -27.78 -10.34
C GLN A 355 2.43 -28.36 -11.32
N ASN A 356 2.64 -29.68 -11.31
CA ASN A 356 3.65 -30.37 -12.10
C ASN A 356 2.96 -31.35 -13.06
N CYS A 357 3.51 -31.52 -14.26
CA CYS A 357 2.92 -32.38 -15.30
C CYS A 357 2.80 -33.83 -14.81
N SER A 358 3.77 -34.29 -14.01
CA SER A 358 3.83 -35.64 -13.45
C SER A 358 2.63 -36.05 -12.58
N GLY A 359 1.82 -35.10 -12.10
CA GLY A 359 0.62 -35.40 -11.32
C GLY A 359 -0.60 -35.76 -12.16
N VAL A 360 -0.54 -35.56 -13.48
CA VAL A 360 -1.68 -35.77 -14.38
C VAL A 360 -1.68 -37.20 -14.93
N ARG A 361 -2.84 -37.87 -14.85
CA ARG A 361 -2.97 -39.29 -15.18
C ARG A 361 -3.59 -39.55 -16.54
N THR A 362 -4.23 -38.57 -17.18
CA THR A 362 -4.85 -38.75 -18.50
C THR A 362 -4.17 -37.87 -19.54
N CYS A 363 -4.14 -38.32 -20.80
CA CYS A 363 -3.54 -37.52 -21.87
C CYS A 363 -4.32 -36.21 -22.09
N ALA A 364 -5.65 -36.26 -22.05
CA ALA A 364 -6.50 -35.09 -22.25
C ALA A 364 -6.17 -33.96 -21.27
N GLU A 365 -6.17 -34.25 -19.96
CA GLU A 365 -5.80 -33.27 -18.92
C GLU A 365 -4.33 -32.84 -19.02
N CYS A 366 -3.46 -33.70 -19.56
CA CYS A 366 -2.05 -33.37 -19.73
C CYS A 366 -1.86 -32.30 -20.81
N LEU A 367 -2.56 -32.43 -21.94
CA LEU A 367 -2.43 -31.52 -23.08
C LEU A 367 -3.24 -30.23 -22.92
N GLU A 368 -4.18 -30.17 -21.97
CA GLU A 368 -4.79 -28.89 -21.54
C GLU A 368 -3.77 -27.92 -20.92
N ARG A 369 -2.60 -28.42 -20.50
CA ARG A 369 -1.52 -27.63 -19.90
C ARG A 369 -0.45 -27.30 -20.94
N THR A 370 -0.23 -26.02 -21.17
CA THR A 370 0.67 -25.50 -22.22
C THR A 370 2.16 -25.86 -22.05
N GLU A 371 2.58 -26.32 -20.88
CA GLU A 371 3.97 -26.71 -20.55
C GLU A 371 4.15 -28.22 -20.40
N CYS A 372 3.13 -29.02 -20.70
CA CYS A 372 3.14 -30.47 -20.52
C CYS A 372 2.97 -31.20 -21.85
N GLY A 373 3.53 -32.40 -21.94
CA GLY A 373 3.19 -33.35 -22.99
C GLY A 373 3.13 -34.77 -22.47
N TRP A 374 2.49 -35.62 -23.25
CA TRP A 374 2.22 -37.01 -22.93
C TRP A 374 3.21 -37.92 -23.62
N CYS A 375 3.98 -38.68 -22.83
CA CYS A 375 4.83 -39.75 -23.33
C CYS A 375 4.08 -41.08 -23.21
N GLY A 376 3.52 -41.58 -24.31
CA GLY A 376 2.86 -42.88 -24.33
C GLY A 376 3.86 -44.03 -24.34
N ASP A 377 3.50 -45.11 -23.66
CA ASP A 377 4.32 -46.31 -23.56
C ASP A 377 4.13 -47.21 -24.81
N PRO A 378 5.10 -48.10 -25.12
CA PRO A 378 5.01 -48.98 -26.29
C PRO A 378 3.98 -50.10 -26.15
N SER A 379 3.19 -50.16 -25.07
CA SER A 379 2.28 -51.27 -24.81
C SER A 379 1.05 -51.29 -25.72
N ASN A 380 0.77 -50.17 -26.40
CA ASN A 380 -0.45 -49.96 -27.21
C ASN A 380 -1.74 -50.20 -26.40
N THR A 381 -1.72 -49.82 -25.12
CA THR A 381 -2.89 -49.85 -24.22
C THR A 381 -3.39 -48.45 -23.86
N GLY A 382 -2.73 -47.40 -24.39
CA GLY A 382 -3.02 -46.00 -24.09
C GLY A 382 -2.46 -45.51 -22.75
N ARG A 383 -1.54 -46.26 -22.15
CA ARG A 383 -0.77 -45.81 -20.98
C ARG A 383 0.32 -44.83 -21.38
N GLY A 384 0.71 -43.99 -20.44
CA GLY A 384 1.79 -43.04 -20.61
C GLY A 384 2.06 -42.22 -19.37
N VAL A 385 2.96 -41.25 -19.51
CA VAL A 385 3.38 -40.36 -18.44
C VAL A 385 3.27 -38.93 -18.95
N CYS A 386 2.57 -38.09 -18.20
CA CYS A 386 2.57 -36.65 -18.43
C CYS A 386 3.85 -36.05 -17.82
N MET A 387 4.58 -35.27 -18.60
CA MET A 387 5.83 -34.62 -18.16
C MET A 387 6.01 -33.27 -18.83
N GLU A 388 6.87 -32.44 -18.25
CA GLU A 388 7.20 -31.12 -18.79
C GLU A 388 7.78 -31.26 -20.19
N GLY A 389 7.33 -30.44 -21.13
CA GLY A 389 7.73 -30.60 -22.50
C GLY A 389 7.19 -29.53 -23.44
N SER A 390 7.64 -29.60 -24.68
CA SER A 390 7.18 -28.73 -25.77
C SER A 390 6.82 -29.56 -27.00
N TYR A 391 6.40 -28.90 -28.07
CA TYR A 391 6.21 -29.53 -29.38
C TYR A 391 7.48 -30.24 -29.90
N ARG A 392 8.67 -29.89 -29.39
CA ARG A 392 9.96 -30.52 -29.75
C ARG A 392 10.27 -31.80 -28.98
N GLY A 393 9.56 -32.07 -27.88
CA GLY A 393 9.83 -33.21 -26.99
C GLY A 393 9.85 -32.85 -25.50
N PRO A 394 10.13 -33.84 -24.64
CA PRO A 394 10.20 -33.67 -23.20
C PRO A 394 11.38 -32.80 -22.75
N LEU A 395 11.15 -32.03 -21.70
CA LEU A 395 12.07 -31.05 -21.14
C LEU A 395 12.50 -31.45 -19.72
N LYS A 396 13.74 -31.13 -19.35
CA LYS A 396 14.24 -31.27 -17.98
C LYS A 396 14.90 -29.98 -17.47
N PRO A 397 14.96 -29.74 -16.16
CA PRO A 397 15.72 -28.63 -15.60
C PRO A 397 17.22 -28.76 -15.91
N ALA A 398 17.87 -27.67 -16.35
CA ALA A 398 19.32 -27.65 -16.62
C ALA A 398 20.19 -27.88 -15.36
N VAL A 399 19.71 -27.48 -14.17
CA VAL A 399 20.45 -27.57 -12.90
C VAL A 399 19.60 -28.32 -11.85
N PRO A 400 20.01 -29.51 -11.38
CA PRO A 400 19.20 -30.33 -10.47
C PRO A 400 19.13 -29.82 -9.03
N ARG A 401 19.97 -28.85 -8.63
CA ARG A 401 20.12 -28.40 -7.23
C ARG A 401 20.47 -26.92 -7.14
N ALA A 402 19.47 -26.06 -6.96
CA ALA A 402 19.67 -24.72 -6.39
C ALA A 402 18.97 -24.68 -5.03
N GLY A 403 19.72 -24.29 -4.00
CA GLY A 403 19.18 -24.11 -2.64
C GLY A 403 18.26 -22.88 -2.55
N PRO A 404 17.62 -22.65 -1.39
CA PRO A 404 16.57 -21.64 -1.22
C PRO A 404 17.00 -20.18 -1.45
N ARG A 405 18.31 -19.89 -1.55
CA ARG A 405 18.85 -18.52 -1.58
C ARG A 405 19.12 -17.93 -2.96
N ASP A 406 19.02 -18.70 -4.04
CA ASP A 406 19.26 -18.21 -5.42
C ASP A 406 17.98 -17.96 -6.22
N ARG A 407 16.81 -18.04 -5.56
CA ARG A 407 15.48 -17.99 -6.19
C ARG A 407 15.10 -16.63 -6.81
N GLU A 408 15.91 -15.59 -6.60
CA GLU A 408 15.63 -14.22 -7.07
C GLU A 408 16.40 -13.81 -8.34
N ARG A 409 17.42 -14.57 -8.77
CA ARG A 409 18.29 -14.16 -9.90
C ARG A 409 18.21 -15.03 -11.16
N LEU A 410 17.50 -16.16 -11.14
CA LEU A 410 17.30 -17.01 -12.31
C LEU A 410 15.84 -16.95 -12.75
N ARG A 411 15.46 -15.81 -13.32
CA ARG A 411 14.24 -15.67 -14.14
C ARG A 411 14.52 -16.20 -15.55
N ASP A 412 14.75 -17.49 -15.62
CA ASP A 412 14.34 -18.35 -16.73
C ASP A 412 14.55 -19.78 -16.22
N ARG A 413 13.51 -20.62 -16.23
CA ARG A 413 13.73 -22.05 -16.03
C ARG A 413 14.45 -22.48 -17.31
N ASP A 414 15.78 -22.49 -17.32
CA ASP A 414 16.56 -23.08 -18.40
C ASP A 414 16.20 -24.57 -18.48
N MET A 415 15.12 -24.85 -19.21
CA MET A 415 14.62 -26.17 -19.49
C MET A 415 15.30 -26.64 -20.76
N VAL A 416 15.98 -27.78 -20.68
CA VAL A 416 16.74 -28.35 -21.79
C VAL A 416 15.98 -29.54 -22.34
N LEU A 417 15.96 -29.66 -23.67
CA LEU A 417 15.39 -30.80 -24.36
C LEU A 417 16.16 -32.08 -24.00
N ASP A 418 15.44 -33.10 -23.54
CA ASP A 418 16.02 -34.41 -23.26
C ASP A 418 15.18 -35.53 -23.87
N GLN A 419 15.47 -35.85 -25.13
CA GLN A 419 14.80 -36.91 -25.87
C GLN A 419 14.98 -38.31 -25.25
N SER A 420 15.94 -38.51 -24.33
CA SER A 420 16.10 -39.79 -23.65
C SER A 420 14.94 -40.13 -22.70
N LEU A 421 14.18 -39.12 -22.25
CA LEU A 421 13.02 -39.28 -21.38
C LEU A 421 11.82 -39.92 -22.10
N CYS A 422 11.69 -39.69 -23.41
CA CYS A 422 10.63 -40.25 -24.24
C CYS A 422 11.21 -40.64 -25.61
N SER A 423 12.03 -41.69 -25.62
CA SER A 423 12.81 -42.09 -26.80
C SER A 423 11.96 -42.89 -27.79
N SER A 424 11.81 -42.34 -29.00
CA SER A 424 11.15 -43.01 -30.13
C SER A 424 11.82 -44.34 -30.51
N ASP A 425 13.14 -44.44 -30.35
CA ASP A 425 13.92 -45.66 -30.66
C ASP A 425 13.52 -46.84 -29.75
N ARG A 426 12.95 -46.54 -28.57
CA ARG A 426 12.43 -47.54 -27.63
C ARG A 426 10.91 -47.77 -27.79
N GLY A 427 10.30 -47.20 -28.83
CA GLY A 427 8.87 -47.34 -29.13
C GLY A 427 7.94 -46.43 -28.31
N PHE A 428 8.48 -45.47 -27.56
CA PHE A 428 7.66 -44.45 -26.89
C PHE A 428 7.22 -43.38 -27.89
N ASN A 429 6.05 -42.79 -27.67
CA ASN A 429 5.52 -41.74 -28.53
C ASN A 429 5.22 -40.45 -27.74
N TRP A 430 5.80 -39.35 -28.20
CA TRP A 430 5.55 -38.04 -27.62
C TRP A 430 4.34 -37.37 -28.27
N ALA A 431 3.40 -36.92 -27.45
CA ALA A 431 2.21 -36.17 -27.85
C ALA A 431 2.19 -34.81 -27.13
N PHE A 432 1.97 -33.73 -27.88
CA PHE A 432 1.93 -32.36 -27.33
C PHE A 432 0.73 -31.54 -27.82
N ILE A 433 0.25 -31.80 -29.04
CA ILE A 433 -0.88 -31.07 -29.65
C ILE A 433 -2.15 -31.92 -29.62
N GLN A 434 -2.03 -33.22 -29.89
CA GLN A 434 -3.14 -34.16 -29.92
C GLN A 434 -2.73 -35.45 -29.21
N CYS A 435 -3.68 -36.02 -28.48
CA CYS A 435 -3.48 -37.29 -27.80
C CYS A 435 -3.36 -38.44 -28.81
N PRO A 436 -2.62 -39.51 -28.45
CA PRO A 436 -2.62 -40.75 -29.22
C PRO A 436 -4.05 -41.28 -29.37
N ALA A 437 -4.34 -41.91 -30.51
CA ALA A 437 -5.67 -42.47 -30.78
C ALA A 437 -6.01 -43.64 -29.84
N CYS A 438 -5.00 -44.37 -29.37
CA CYS A 438 -5.15 -45.45 -28.40
C CYS A 438 -5.16 -44.90 -26.97
N GLN A 439 -6.31 -45.00 -26.27
CA GLN A 439 -6.49 -44.49 -24.90
C GLN A 439 -7.24 -45.47 -23.97
N CYS A 440 -6.97 -46.78 -24.04
CA CYS A 440 -7.68 -47.79 -23.23
C CYS A 440 -7.28 -47.84 -21.74
N ASN A 441 -6.67 -46.78 -21.21
CA ASN A 441 -6.21 -46.65 -19.82
C ASN A 441 -5.37 -47.85 -19.31
N GLY A 442 -4.75 -48.64 -20.18
CA GLY A 442 -4.00 -49.82 -19.75
C GLY A 442 -4.82 -51.08 -19.48
N HIS A 443 -6.11 -51.06 -19.75
CA HIS A 443 -7.03 -52.15 -19.44
C HIS A 443 -7.51 -52.91 -20.67
N SER A 444 -7.16 -52.44 -21.87
CA SER A 444 -7.32 -53.18 -23.11
C SER A 444 -6.20 -52.81 -24.09
N ARG A 445 -5.90 -53.68 -25.05
CA ARG A 445 -4.97 -53.36 -26.15
C ARG A 445 -5.78 -52.82 -27.32
N CYS A 446 -5.34 -51.71 -27.90
CA CYS A 446 -6.09 -51.09 -28.98
C CYS A 446 -6.07 -51.93 -30.26
N VAL A 447 -7.26 -52.19 -30.80
CA VAL A 447 -7.48 -52.78 -32.12
C VAL A 447 -7.68 -51.64 -33.12
N ASN A 448 -7.17 -51.80 -34.35
CA ASN A 448 -7.20 -50.77 -35.38
C ASN A 448 -6.69 -49.39 -34.90
N GLY A 449 -5.74 -49.38 -33.95
CA GLY A 449 -5.07 -48.19 -33.44
C GLY A 449 -5.87 -47.31 -32.47
N SER A 450 -7.15 -47.58 -32.21
CA SER A 450 -7.99 -46.70 -31.38
C SER A 450 -9.09 -47.39 -30.56
N VAL A 451 -9.51 -48.60 -30.94
CA VAL A 451 -10.69 -49.25 -30.34
C VAL A 451 -10.31 -50.15 -29.18
N CYS A 452 -10.98 -49.99 -28.04
CA CYS A 452 -10.87 -50.85 -26.86
C CYS A 452 -11.97 -51.92 -26.90
N GLU A 453 -11.64 -53.16 -27.27
CA GLU A 453 -12.69 -54.19 -27.43
C GLU A 453 -13.20 -54.75 -26.11
N ARG A 454 -12.29 -55.19 -25.23
CA ARG A 454 -12.62 -55.84 -23.96
C ARG A 454 -11.80 -55.26 -22.84
N CYS A 455 -12.46 -54.48 -21.99
CA CYS A 455 -11.87 -53.90 -20.80
C CYS A 455 -11.64 -54.97 -19.74
N GLY A 456 -10.37 -55.16 -19.34
CA GLY A 456 -9.95 -56.05 -18.27
C GLY A 456 -9.99 -55.36 -16.90
N ASN A 457 -9.51 -56.06 -15.87
CA ASN A 457 -9.32 -55.50 -14.51
C ASN A 457 -10.55 -54.83 -13.89
N LEU A 458 -11.74 -55.39 -14.14
CA LEU A 458 -13.00 -54.88 -13.57
C LEU A 458 -13.35 -53.46 -14.04
N THR A 459 -12.92 -53.09 -15.24
CA THR A 459 -13.18 -51.79 -15.86
C THR A 459 -14.21 -51.88 -16.99
N ALA A 460 -14.83 -50.75 -17.31
CA ALA A 460 -15.87 -50.58 -18.30
C ALA A 460 -15.77 -49.19 -18.97
N GLY A 461 -16.48 -49.01 -20.08
CA GLY A 461 -16.51 -47.78 -20.88
C GLY A 461 -15.72 -47.91 -22.19
N LEU A 462 -15.89 -46.93 -23.09
CA LEU A 462 -15.26 -46.92 -24.43
C LEU A 462 -13.73 -46.91 -24.39
N HIS A 463 -13.16 -46.41 -23.29
CA HIS A 463 -11.72 -46.27 -23.06
C HIS A 463 -11.29 -47.00 -21.78
N CYS A 464 -12.13 -47.89 -21.25
CA CYS A 464 -11.92 -48.58 -19.97
C CYS A 464 -11.67 -47.60 -18.80
N GLN A 465 -12.35 -46.45 -18.82
CA GLN A 465 -12.12 -45.33 -17.92
C GLN A 465 -12.95 -45.36 -16.64
N SER A 466 -13.82 -46.35 -16.46
CA SER A 466 -14.70 -46.46 -15.30
C SER A 466 -14.67 -47.86 -14.71
N CYS A 467 -14.95 -48.01 -13.42
CA CYS A 467 -15.12 -49.33 -12.83
C CYS A 467 -16.45 -49.95 -13.28
N MET A 468 -16.50 -51.28 -13.40
CA MET A 468 -17.76 -51.99 -13.61
C MET A 468 -18.73 -51.72 -12.45
N PRO A 469 -20.05 -51.76 -12.68
CA PRO A 469 -21.03 -51.60 -11.62
C PRO A 469 -20.76 -52.54 -10.44
N GLY A 470 -20.70 -51.98 -9.23
CA GLY A 470 -20.39 -52.71 -8.00
C GLY A 470 -18.93 -52.67 -7.55
N TYR A 471 -18.02 -52.14 -8.37
CA TYR A 471 -16.60 -51.98 -8.05
C TYR A 471 -16.22 -50.49 -7.94
N TYR A 472 -15.22 -50.17 -7.12
CA TYR A 472 -14.83 -48.79 -6.83
C TYR A 472 -13.31 -48.59 -6.97
N GLY A 473 -12.90 -47.41 -7.41
CA GLY A 473 -11.50 -47.05 -7.61
C GLY A 473 -11.33 -46.06 -8.75
N ASP A 474 -10.08 -45.83 -9.13
CA ASP A 474 -9.69 -45.00 -10.26
C ASP A 474 -8.91 -45.88 -11.26
N PRO A 475 -9.51 -46.26 -12.40
CA PRO A 475 -8.86 -47.09 -13.41
C PRO A 475 -7.97 -46.29 -14.37
N THR A 476 -7.82 -44.97 -14.21
CA THR A 476 -7.04 -44.16 -15.16
C THR A 476 -5.57 -44.58 -15.21
N ASN A 477 -5.05 -44.70 -16.43
CA ASN A 477 -3.64 -44.98 -16.73
C ASN A 477 -3.04 -46.16 -15.93
N GLY A 478 -3.73 -47.30 -15.96
CA GLY A 478 -3.33 -48.53 -15.27
C GLY A 478 -3.68 -48.58 -13.80
N GLY A 479 -4.63 -47.75 -13.37
CA GLY A 479 -5.21 -47.79 -12.04
C GLY A 479 -5.99 -49.09 -11.76
N ARG A 480 -6.73 -49.13 -10.66
CA ARG A 480 -7.41 -50.35 -10.22
C ARG A 480 -8.83 -50.07 -9.76
N CYS A 481 -9.70 -51.02 -10.04
CA CYS A 481 -11.05 -51.14 -9.49
C CYS A 481 -11.06 -52.34 -8.54
N ASN A 482 -11.59 -52.15 -7.33
CA ASN A 482 -11.68 -53.17 -6.29
C ASN A 482 -13.12 -53.48 -5.90
#